data_AF-A0A367LX13-F1
#
_entry.id   AF-A0A367LX13-F1
#
_cell.length_a   1.000
_cell.length_b   1.000
_cell.length_c   1.000
_cell.angle_alpha   90.00
_cell.angle_beta   90.00
_cell.angle_gamma   90.00
#
_symmetry.space_group_name_H-M   'P 1'
#
loop_
_entity.id
_entity.type
_entity.pdbx_description
1 polymer ?
#
loop_
_entity_poly.entity_id
_entity_poly.type
_entity_poly.pdbx_seq_one_letter_code
_entity_poly.pdbx_strand_id
1 'polypeptide(L)'
;QVVDDQLQYTGFSVSWDVENMGPPDWTLPAGAFSYQDQTPMQVIVKLAEVAGGIVRPGLMDDSMTILPRYREATWYWDTAIPDRIIPAAIVAEWGSEWSPQPAWNFVYVSGTSYGVSVQVRRAGTAGEESAP
;
A
#
# COMPACT_ATOMS: atom_id res chain seq x y z
N GLN A 1 -2.52 15.83 3.65
CA GLN A 1 -2.82 16.65 4.84
C GLN A 1 -2.10 16.16 6.10
N VAL A 2 -2.48 15.03 6.73
CA VAL A 2 -1.84 14.60 8.00
C VAL A 2 -0.33 14.36 7.83
N VAL A 3 0.08 13.80 6.69
CA VAL A 3 1.49 13.57 6.35
C VAL A 3 2.25 14.91 6.26
N ASP A 4 1.66 15.92 5.62
CA ASP A 4 2.28 17.25 5.48
C ASP A 4 2.47 17.92 6.85
N ASP A 5 1.48 17.76 7.75
CA ASP A 5 1.55 18.27 9.12
C ASP A 5 2.69 17.64 9.93
N GLN A 6 2.97 16.35 9.71
CA GLN A 6 4.09 15.66 10.35
C GLN A 6 5.47 16.15 9.85
N LEU A 7 5.53 16.75 8.66
CA LEU A 7 6.77 17.20 8.03
C LEU A 7 7.06 18.68 8.24
N GLN A 8 6.12 19.43 8.82
CA GLN A 8 6.34 20.84 9.12
C GLN A 8 7.61 21.04 9.96
N TYR A 9 8.47 21.95 9.50
CA TYR A 9 9.75 22.32 10.12
C TYR A 9 10.82 21.22 10.18
N THR A 10 10.62 20.09 9.50
CA THR A 10 11.61 19.00 9.46
C THR A 10 12.62 19.15 8.33
N GLY A 11 12.30 19.93 7.29
CA GLY A 11 13.09 20.04 6.06
C GLY A 11 12.85 18.90 5.06
N PHE A 12 12.10 17.86 5.47
CA PHE A 12 11.76 16.74 4.60
C PHE A 12 10.54 17.01 3.73
N SER A 13 10.52 16.40 2.55
CA SER A 13 9.41 16.46 1.61
C SER A 13 8.87 15.07 1.30
N VAL A 14 7.56 14.98 1.02
CA VAL A 14 6.90 13.75 0.60
C VAL A 14 6.26 13.95 -0.77
N SER A 15 6.35 12.92 -1.61
CA SER A 15 5.59 12.81 -2.85
C SER A 15 4.60 11.66 -2.72
N TRP A 16 3.32 11.96 -2.87
CA TRP A 16 2.24 10.96 -2.92
C TRP A 16 1.42 11.19 -4.19
N ASP A 17 1.74 10.43 -5.24
CA ASP A 17 1.06 10.53 -6.54
C ASP A 17 -0.13 9.56 -6.58
N VAL A 18 -1.27 10.05 -6.11
CA VAL A 18 -2.52 9.29 -6.03
C VAL A 18 -3.16 9.03 -7.40
N GLU A 19 -2.84 9.84 -8.41
CA GLU A 19 -3.46 9.79 -9.73
C GLU A 19 -2.81 8.75 -10.65
N ASN A 20 -1.47 8.69 -10.65
CA ASN A 20 -0.73 7.85 -11.60
C ASN A 20 -0.03 6.66 -10.95
N MET A 21 0.36 6.78 -9.68
CA MET A 21 1.10 5.73 -8.98
C MET A 21 0.28 5.03 -7.91
N GLY A 22 -0.69 5.71 -7.29
CA GLY A 22 -1.35 5.24 -6.08
C GLY A 22 -0.41 5.26 -4.86
N PRO A 23 -0.84 4.77 -3.69
CA PRO A 23 -2.18 4.29 -3.31
C PRO A 23 -3.21 5.44 -3.24
N PRO A 24 -4.53 5.13 -3.21
CA PRO A 24 -5.56 6.17 -3.07
C PRO A 24 -5.40 6.94 -1.76
N ASP A 25 -5.60 8.25 -1.83
CA ASP A 25 -5.76 9.11 -0.65
C ASP A 25 -7.24 9.17 -0.25
N TRP A 26 -7.49 9.25 1.06
CA TRP A 26 -8.82 9.44 1.61
C TRP A 26 -8.83 10.49 2.71
N THR A 27 -9.94 11.18 2.82
CA THR A 27 -10.18 12.11 3.92
C THR A 27 -10.48 11.33 5.20
N LEU A 28 -9.71 11.60 6.25
CA LEU A 28 -9.97 11.07 7.59
C LEU A 28 -10.96 11.96 8.33
N PRO A 29 -12.04 11.41 8.92
CA PRO A 29 -12.91 12.16 9.82
C PRO A 29 -12.14 12.62 11.07
N ALA A 30 -12.59 13.72 11.68
CA ALA A 30 -12.02 14.20 12.93
C ALA A 30 -12.06 13.10 14.02
N GLY A 31 -10.91 12.85 14.66
CA GLY A 31 -10.79 11.82 15.71
C GLY A 31 -10.75 10.38 15.22
N ALA A 32 -10.82 10.11 13.90
CA ALA A 32 -10.71 8.76 13.36
C ALA A 32 -9.27 8.21 13.40
N PHE A 33 -8.28 9.10 13.46
CA PHE A 33 -6.87 8.73 13.53
C PHE A 33 -6.21 9.39 14.73
N SER A 34 -5.70 8.57 15.64
CA SER A 34 -4.97 9.00 16.83
C SER A 34 -3.61 8.32 16.88
N TYR A 35 -2.63 9.07 17.37
CA TYR A 35 -1.25 8.64 17.57
C TYR A 35 -0.71 9.35 18.82
N GLN A 36 -0.11 8.57 19.72
CA GLN A 36 0.60 9.05 20.90
C GLN A 36 1.94 8.31 20.95
N ASP A 37 2.99 8.98 21.43
CA ASP A 37 4.33 8.42 21.56
C ASP A 37 4.93 7.84 20.25
N GLN A 38 4.48 8.37 19.10
CA GLN A 38 4.97 7.99 17.78
C GLN A 38 5.81 9.12 17.17
N THR A 39 6.90 8.74 16.49
CA THR A 39 7.68 9.70 15.71
C THR A 39 6.90 10.10 14.45
N PRO A 40 7.17 11.28 13.86
CA PRO A 40 6.56 11.69 12.60
C PRO A 40 6.64 10.60 11.52
N MET A 41 7.79 9.94 11.39
CA MET A 41 7.99 8.85 10.42
C MET A 41 7.09 7.63 10.70
N GLN A 42 6.93 7.24 11.97
CA GLN A 42 6.04 6.13 12.33
C GLN A 42 4.58 6.42 11.96
N VAL A 43 4.14 7.67 12.15
CA VAL A 43 2.80 8.11 11.76
C VAL A 43 2.61 8.02 10.24
N ILE A 44 3.61 8.47 9.46
CA ILE A 44 3.57 8.44 7.99
C ILE A 44 3.56 6.99 7.48
N VAL A 45 4.41 6.11 8.02
CA VAL A 45 4.42 4.69 7.66
C VAL A 45 3.08 4.04 7.95
N LYS A 46 2.50 4.30 9.13
CA LYS A 46 1.19 3.77 9.50
C LYS A 46 0.10 4.24 8.53
N LEU A 47 0.10 5.51 8.12
CA LEU A 47 -0.86 6.02 7.13
C LEU A 47 -0.68 5.36 5.75
N ALA A 48 0.56 5.24 5.29
CA ALA A 48 0.86 4.56 4.03
C ALA A 48 0.42 3.09 4.05
N GLU A 49 0.66 2.37 5.15
CA GLU A 49 0.26 0.97 5.31
C GLU A 49 -1.26 0.78 5.27
N VAL A 50 -2.01 1.64 5.96
CA VAL A 50 -3.48 1.58 5.89
C VAL A 50 -3.91 1.77 4.43
N ALA A 51 -3.22 2.62 3.66
CA ALA A 51 -3.49 2.86 2.24
C ALA A 51 -3.05 1.72 1.32
N GLY A 52 -2.42 0.68 1.84
CA GLY A 52 -1.86 -0.42 1.04
C GLY A 52 -0.56 -0.04 0.35
N GLY A 53 0.12 1.00 0.86
CA GLY A 53 1.39 1.51 0.35
C GLY A 53 2.58 1.25 1.25
N ILE A 54 3.73 1.67 0.76
CA ILE A 54 5.04 1.65 1.40
C ILE A 54 5.66 3.05 1.28
N VAL A 55 6.52 3.40 2.23
CA VAL A 55 7.31 4.63 2.17
C VAL A 55 8.71 4.29 1.68
N ARG A 56 9.13 4.93 0.58
CA ARG A 56 10.48 4.79 0.01
C ARG A 56 11.27 6.08 0.22
N PRO A 57 12.39 6.06 0.95
CA PRO A 57 13.25 7.23 1.07
C PRO A 57 13.97 7.53 -0.25
N GLY A 58 14.26 8.81 -0.49
CA GLY A 58 15.18 9.26 -1.51
C GLY A 58 16.59 8.76 -1.23
N LEU A 59 17.38 8.59 -2.29
CA LEU A 59 18.72 8.00 -2.16
C LEU A 59 19.78 9.02 -1.70
N MET A 60 19.57 10.30 -2.03
CA MET A 60 20.54 11.39 -1.80
C MET A 60 19.89 12.67 -1.26
N ASP A 61 18.56 12.71 -1.16
CA ASP A 61 17.80 13.91 -0.82
C ASP A 61 16.92 13.65 0.41
N ASP A 62 16.58 14.71 1.14
CA ASP A 62 15.61 14.70 2.24
C ASP A 62 14.17 14.64 1.69
N SER A 63 13.93 13.69 0.80
CA SER A 63 12.64 13.42 0.17
C SER A 63 12.24 11.96 0.36
N MET A 64 10.95 11.70 0.29
CA MET A 64 10.40 10.34 0.32
C MET A 64 9.19 10.24 -0.60
N THR A 65 8.93 9.03 -1.08
CA THR A 65 7.79 8.73 -1.96
C THR A 65 6.93 7.67 -1.31
N ILE A 66 5.61 7.91 -1.29
CA ILE A 66 4.62 6.88 -0.94
C ILE A 66 4.23 6.16 -2.22
N LEU A 67 4.34 4.84 -2.22
CA LEU A 67 4.08 3.97 -3.39
C LEU A 67 3.17 2.82 -2.99
N PRO A 68 2.34 2.26 -3.88
CA PRO A 68 1.56 1.08 -3.54
C PRO A 68 2.51 -0.11 -3.34
N ARG A 69 2.13 -1.06 -2.48
CA ARG A 69 2.93 -2.29 -2.27
C ARG A 69 3.08 -3.09 -3.57
N TYR A 70 2.01 -3.13 -4.35
CA TYR A 70 1.99 -3.72 -5.69
C TYR A 70 1.39 -2.71 -6.66
N ARG A 71 2.01 -2.54 -7.82
CA ARG A 71 1.56 -1.57 -8.83
C ARG A 71 0.22 -1.93 -9.45
N GLU A 72 -0.06 -3.23 -9.52
CA GLU A 72 -1.32 -3.80 -9.97
C GLU A 72 -1.72 -4.90 -8.98
N ALA A 73 -3.01 -5.11 -8.79
CA ALA A 73 -3.47 -6.19 -7.91
C ALA A 73 -2.94 -7.53 -8.42
N THR A 74 -2.51 -8.39 -7.48
CA THR A 74 -1.79 -9.64 -7.80
C THR A 74 -2.53 -10.55 -8.77
N TRP A 75 -3.85 -10.45 -8.77
CA TRP A 75 -4.73 -11.25 -9.61
C TRP A 75 -5.02 -10.69 -11.00
N TYR A 76 -4.43 -9.54 -11.35
CA TYR A 76 -4.39 -8.96 -12.70
C TYR A 76 -2.97 -9.02 -13.30
N TRP A 77 -2.01 -9.66 -12.63
CA TRP A 77 -0.63 -9.75 -13.11
C TRP A 77 -0.45 -10.50 -14.42
N ASP A 78 -1.42 -11.35 -14.77
CA ASP A 78 -1.47 -12.02 -16.07
C ASP A 78 -1.64 -11.03 -17.24
N THR A 79 -2.24 -9.87 -16.99
CA THR A 79 -2.52 -8.81 -17.98
C THR A 79 -1.80 -7.50 -17.68
N ALA A 80 -1.10 -7.41 -16.54
CA ALA A 80 -0.34 -6.22 -16.15
C ALA A 80 0.84 -5.96 -17.10
N ILE A 81 1.06 -4.68 -17.41
CA ILE A 81 2.19 -4.25 -18.24
C ILE A 81 3.42 -4.04 -17.33
N PRO A 82 4.51 -4.80 -17.53
CA PRO A 82 5.71 -4.63 -16.72
C PRO A 82 6.45 -3.34 -17.07
N ASP A 83 6.96 -2.64 -16.05
CA ASP A 83 7.79 -1.45 -16.23
C ASP A 83 9.16 -1.72 -16.84
N ARG A 84 9.71 -2.88 -16.53
CA ARG A 84 11.07 -3.29 -16.90
C ARG A 84 11.08 -4.78 -17.19
N ILE A 85 11.82 -5.15 -18.24
CA ILE A 85 12.09 -6.53 -18.60
C ILE A 85 13.59 -6.76 -18.36
N ILE A 86 13.92 -7.77 -17.54
CA ILE A 86 15.29 -8.18 -17.29
C ILE A 86 15.59 -9.36 -18.22
N PRO A 87 16.52 -9.22 -19.19
CA PRO A 87 16.87 -10.32 -20.08
C PRO A 87 17.51 -11.49 -19.31
N ALA A 88 17.12 -12.72 -19.61
CA ALA A 88 17.70 -13.90 -18.97
C ALA A 88 19.23 -14.01 -19.16
N ALA A 89 19.75 -13.50 -20.27
CA ALA A 89 21.18 -13.54 -20.60
C ALA A 89 22.07 -12.75 -19.63
N ILE A 90 21.51 -11.78 -18.89
CA ILE A 90 22.28 -10.99 -17.91
C ILE A 90 22.12 -11.50 -16.47
N VAL A 91 21.32 -12.55 -16.27
CA VAL A 91 21.07 -13.07 -14.92
C VAL A 91 22.11 -14.13 -14.58
N ALA A 92 22.86 -13.90 -13.50
CA ALA A 92 23.90 -14.81 -13.03
C ALA A 92 23.34 -16.04 -12.30
N GLU A 93 22.26 -15.86 -11.52
CA GLU A 93 21.65 -16.92 -10.71
C GLU A 93 20.14 -16.69 -10.56
N TRP A 94 19.36 -17.77 -10.55
CA TRP A 94 17.91 -17.77 -10.34
C TRP A 94 17.54 -18.70 -9.18
N GLY A 95 16.85 -18.14 -8.18
CA GLY A 95 16.20 -18.89 -7.11
C GLY A 95 14.70 -18.59 -7.09
N SER A 96 13.90 -19.62 -6.82
CA SER A 96 12.46 -19.50 -6.62
C SER A 96 12.04 -20.40 -5.47
N GLU A 97 11.24 -19.86 -4.57
CA GLU A 97 10.57 -20.62 -3.51
C GLU A 97 9.08 -20.58 -3.78
N TRP A 98 8.45 -21.75 -3.87
CA TRP A 98 7.02 -21.85 -4.10
C TRP A 98 6.30 -22.07 -2.76
N SER A 99 5.52 -21.07 -2.36
CA SER A 99 4.62 -21.17 -1.21
C SER A 99 3.17 -21.07 -1.70
N PRO A 100 2.44 -22.19 -1.81
CA PRO A 100 1.06 -22.15 -2.27
C PRO A 100 0.19 -21.47 -1.23
N GLN A 101 -0.54 -20.44 -1.64
CA GLN A 101 -1.54 -19.76 -0.84
C GLN A 101 -2.92 -19.97 -1.49
N PRO A 102 -4.00 -20.13 -0.70
CA PRO A 102 -5.34 -20.20 -1.24
C PRO A 102 -5.68 -18.95 -2.06
N ALA A 103 -6.48 -19.13 -3.11
CA ALA A 103 -7.03 -18.02 -3.87
C ALA A 103 -8.21 -17.41 -3.08
N TRP A 104 -7.88 -16.57 -2.09
CA TRP A 104 -8.88 -15.86 -1.30
C TRP A 104 -9.74 -14.96 -2.20
N ASN A 105 -11.06 -15.06 -2.05
CA ASN A 105 -12.03 -14.40 -2.93
C ASN A 105 -12.96 -13.44 -2.18
N PHE A 106 -12.93 -13.43 -0.85
CA PHE A 106 -13.57 -12.40 -0.06
C PHE A 106 -12.81 -12.11 1.24
N VAL A 107 -13.07 -10.93 1.81
CA VAL A 107 -12.62 -10.51 3.14
C VAL A 107 -13.77 -9.84 3.88
N TYR A 108 -13.83 -10.02 5.20
CA TYR A 108 -14.72 -9.24 6.05
C TYR A 108 -13.97 -8.02 6.57
N VAL A 109 -14.48 -6.83 6.25
CA VAL A 109 -13.94 -5.57 6.76
C VAL A 109 -14.93 -5.01 7.77
N SER A 110 -14.45 -4.65 8.96
CA SER A 110 -15.25 -3.98 9.98
C SER A 110 -14.48 -2.80 10.56
N GLY A 111 -15.14 -1.64 10.62
CA GLY A 111 -14.63 -0.51 11.38
C GLY A 111 -14.67 -0.80 12.88
N THR A 112 -13.67 -0.31 13.61
CA THR A 112 -13.58 -0.42 15.08
C THR A 112 -14.18 0.80 15.77
N SER A 113 -13.76 2.01 15.38
CA SER A 113 -14.26 3.28 15.93
C SER A 113 -15.19 4.04 14.98
N TYR A 114 -14.92 3.94 13.68
CA TYR A 114 -15.77 4.48 12.60
C TYR A 114 -15.75 3.47 11.46
N GLY A 115 -16.92 3.09 10.93
CA GLY A 115 -17.01 2.27 9.73
C GLY A 115 -18.29 1.46 9.62
N VAL A 116 -18.35 0.67 8.56
CA VAL A 116 -19.44 -0.27 8.25
C VAL A 116 -18.84 -1.66 8.18
N SER A 117 -19.52 -2.66 8.73
CA SER A 117 -19.13 -4.06 8.55
C SER A 117 -19.65 -4.54 7.19
N VAL A 118 -18.73 -4.87 6.29
CA VAL A 118 -19.07 -5.28 4.91
C VAL A 118 -18.28 -6.52 4.54
N GLN A 119 -18.96 -7.46 3.90
CA GLN A 119 -18.32 -8.55 3.17
C GLN A 119 -17.88 -8.01 1.81
N VAL A 120 -16.57 -7.88 1.61
CA VAL A 120 -16.00 -7.43 0.34
C VAL A 120 -15.57 -8.65 -0.45
N ARG A 121 -16.19 -8.85 -1.61
CA ARG A 121 -15.85 -9.94 -2.54
C ARG A 121 -15.06 -9.41 -3.72
N ARG A 122 -14.18 -10.25 -4.27
CA ARG A 122 -13.50 -9.97 -5.52
C ARG A 122 -14.50 -10.00 -6.68
N ALA A 123 -14.51 -8.95 -7.49
CA ALA A 123 -15.38 -8.85 -8.66
C ALA A 123 -15.10 -10.02 -9.63
N GLY A 124 -16.17 -10.65 -10.13
CA GLY A 124 -16.08 -11.81 -11.02
C GLY A 124 -15.85 -13.16 -10.32
N THR A 125 -15.86 -13.21 -8.98
CA THR A 125 -15.76 -14.47 -8.22
C THR A 125 -17.03 -14.76 -7.40
N ALA A 126 -17.24 -16.04 -7.04
CA ALA A 126 -18.39 -16.46 -6.24
C ALA A 126 -18.29 -16.03 -4.76
N GLY A 127 -17.09 -15.65 -4.28
CA GLY A 127 -16.89 -15.18 -2.90
C GLY A 127 -16.98 -16.31 -1.86
N GLU A 128 -16.47 -17.50 -2.19
CA GLU A 128 -16.61 -18.71 -1.35
C GLU A 128 -15.42 -18.95 -0.41
N GLU A 129 -14.26 -18.34 -0.69
CA GLU A 129 -12.99 -18.60 0.03
C GLU A 129 -12.56 -17.34 0.80
N SER A 130 -12.39 -17.46 2.13
CA SER A 130 -12.32 -16.32 3.06
C SER A 130 -10.89 -15.98 3.47
N ALA A 131 -10.38 -14.80 3.10
CA ALA A 131 -9.09 -14.36 3.61
C ALA A 131 -9.08 -14.37 5.15
N PRO A 132 -7.97 -14.80 5.78
CA PRO A 132 -7.82 -14.81 7.23
C PRO A 132 -7.87 -13.41 7.84
#